data_AF-A0A085N4R1-F1
#
_entry.id   AF-A0A085N4R1-F1
#
_cell.length_a   1.000
_cell.length_b   1.000
_cell.length_c   1.000
_cell.angle_alpha   90.00
_cell.angle_beta   90.00
_cell.angle_gamma   90.00
#
_symmetry.space_group_name_H-M   'P 1'
#
loop_
_entity.id
_entity.type
_entity.pdbx_description
1 polymer ?
#
loop_
_entity_poly.entity_id
_entity_poly.type
_entity_poly.pdbx_seq_one_letter_code
_entity_poly.pdbx_strand_id
1 'polypeptide(L)'
;MKKDKEKVPPDRCPGGVYAITCACSASYIGETGNTLAHRYQEHMKSLTWYRNAANRLNGVPSRTQRGRPPTLDPRAAMEQATQTSAVAQHAAECERPLQAKVLCKERHFMIRKIKEALYIKHNPHINRDRGTAVSDSWTNIVRATNCCRLYELPAPGE
;
A
#
# COMPACT_ATOMS: atom_id res chain seq x y z
N MET A 1 -22.01 31.42 -17.16
CA MET A 1 -21.38 31.18 -15.84
C MET A 1 -20.41 30.00 -15.96
N LYS A 2 -19.11 30.25 -15.86
CA LYS A 2 -18.11 29.18 -15.75
C LYS A 2 -18.22 28.63 -14.33
N LYS A 3 -18.61 27.37 -14.17
CA LYS A 3 -18.55 26.69 -12.87
C LYS A 3 -17.07 26.52 -12.52
N ASP A 4 -16.63 27.20 -11.47
CA ASP A 4 -15.32 26.97 -10.88
C ASP A 4 -15.21 25.49 -10.52
N LYS A 5 -14.21 24.83 -11.10
CA LYS A 5 -13.89 23.44 -10.75
C LYS A 5 -13.33 23.46 -9.34
N GLU A 6 -14.19 23.21 -8.38
CA GLU A 6 -13.81 22.95 -7.00
C GLU A 6 -12.67 21.91 -6.99
N LYS A 7 -11.53 22.29 -6.42
CA LYS A 7 -10.33 21.44 -6.39
C LYS A 7 -10.64 20.23 -5.52
N VAL A 8 -11.04 19.13 -6.15
CA VAL A 8 -11.21 17.84 -5.49
C VAL A 8 -9.94 17.56 -4.67
N PRO A 9 -10.04 17.32 -3.35
CA PRO A 9 -8.88 17.09 -2.54
C PRO A 9 -8.10 15.87 -3.09
N PRO A 10 -6.76 15.89 -3.02
CA PRO A 10 -5.93 14.99 -3.80
C PRO A 10 -6.10 13.51 -3.46
N ASP A 11 -6.67 13.20 -2.30
CA ASP A 11 -7.07 11.89 -1.79
C ASP A 11 -8.28 11.26 -2.53
N ARG A 12 -9.12 12.09 -3.15
CA ARG A 12 -10.32 11.67 -3.90
C ARG A 12 -10.08 11.51 -5.40
N CYS A 13 -8.90 11.84 -5.90
CA CYS A 13 -8.57 11.64 -7.32
C CYS A 13 -8.17 10.19 -7.58
N PRO A 14 -8.84 9.47 -8.50
CA PRO A 14 -8.40 8.15 -8.93
C PRO A 14 -7.13 8.25 -9.79
N GLY A 15 -6.35 7.18 -9.81
CA GLY A 15 -5.19 7.07 -10.69
C GLY A 15 -3.91 7.66 -10.08
N GLY A 16 -3.04 6.80 -9.59
CA GLY A 16 -1.71 7.22 -9.14
C GLY A 16 -0.88 6.10 -8.50
N VAL A 17 0.28 6.51 -8.03
CA VAL A 17 1.16 5.68 -7.20
C VAL A 17 1.05 6.19 -5.77
N TYR A 18 0.98 5.27 -4.82
CA TYR A 18 0.83 5.55 -3.39
C TYR A 18 1.84 4.75 -2.58
N ALA A 19 2.07 5.20 -1.35
CA ALA A 19 2.74 4.44 -0.32
C ALA A 19 1.81 4.19 0.87
N ILE A 20 1.97 3.04 1.51
CA ILE A 20 1.48 2.78 2.87
C ILE A 20 2.71 2.61 3.74
N THR A 21 2.92 3.57 4.64
CA THR A 21 4.05 3.59 5.58
C THR A 21 3.58 3.11 6.95
N CYS A 22 4.46 2.38 7.63
CA CYS A 22 4.28 1.97 9.02
C CYS A 22 5.18 2.82 9.91
N ALA A 23 4.78 3.05 11.15
CA ALA A 23 5.62 3.75 12.13
C ALA A 23 6.94 3.01 12.46
N CYS A 24 7.14 1.77 12.00
CA CYS A 24 8.44 1.08 12.02
C CYS A 24 9.35 1.39 10.82
N SER A 25 9.01 2.41 10.01
CA SER A 25 9.73 2.81 8.80
C SER A 25 9.61 1.85 7.61
N ALA A 26 8.85 0.77 7.73
CA ALA A 26 8.49 -0.08 6.60
C ALA A 26 7.52 0.65 5.67
N SER A 27 7.70 0.47 4.36
CA SER A 27 6.82 1.05 3.34
C SER A 27 6.40 0.02 2.29
N TYR A 28 5.11 0.01 1.97
CA TYR A 28 4.59 -0.64 0.78
C TYR A 28 4.32 0.42 -0.29
N ILE A 29 4.65 0.13 -1.54
CA ILE A 29 4.41 1.02 -2.67
C ILE A 29 3.48 0.31 -3.65
N GLY A 30 2.46 0.99 -4.14
CA GLY A 30 1.55 0.39 -5.11
C GLY A 30 1.04 1.41 -6.12
N GLU A 31 0.59 0.93 -7.27
CA GLU A 31 -0.25 1.71 -8.16
C GLU A 31 -1.73 1.40 -8.02
N THR A 32 -2.56 2.36 -8.42
CA THR A 32 -4.00 2.14 -8.53
C THR A 32 -4.63 2.99 -9.62
N GLY A 33 -5.61 2.41 -10.33
CA GLY A 33 -6.58 3.14 -11.13
C GLY A 33 -7.75 3.72 -10.33
N ASN A 34 -7.95 3.27 -9.09
CA ASN A 34 -8.98 3.75 -8.16
C ASN A 34 -8.41 4.86 -7.24
N THR A 35 -9.16 5.24 -6.21
CA THR A 35 -8.69 6.16 -5.17
C THR A 35 -7.76 5.47 -4.18
N LEU A 36 -6.91 6.25 -3.50
CA LEU A 36 -6.06 5.73 -2.42
C LEU A 36 -6.90 5.13 -1.29
N ALA A 37 -8.01 5.77 -0.93
CA ALA A 37 -8.90 5.27 0.12
C ALA A 37 -9.44 3.87 -0.20
N HIS A 38 -9.81 3.61 -1.46
CA HIS A 38 -10.28 2.29 -1.89
C HIS A 38 -9.19 1.22 -1.70
N ARG A 39 -7.97 1.48 -2.17
CA ARG A 39 -6.84 0.56 -2.00
C ARG A 39 -6.48 0.33 -0.55
N TYR A 40 -6.46 1.39 0.25
CA TYR A 40 -6.19 1.28 1.67
C TYR A 40 -7.22 0.39 2.37
N GLN A 41 -8.52 0.56 2.06
CA GLN A 41 -9.57 -0.29 2.58
C GLN A 41 -9.43 -1.76 2.15
N GLU A 42 -8.99 -2.05 0.93
CA GLU A 42 -8.71 -3.44 0.50
C GLU A 42 -7.62 -4.08 1.37
N HIS A 43 -6.52 -3.37 1.63
CA HIS A 43 -5.48 -3.84 2.55
C HIS A 43 -6.02 -4.03 3.98
N MET A 44 -6.86 -3.12 4.47
CA MET A 44 -7.45 -3.22 5.80
C MET A 44 -8.46 -4.37 5.91
N LYS A 45 -9.17 -4.70 4.83
CA LYS A 45 -10.04 -5.89 4.78
C LYS A 45 -9.22 -7.18 4.94
N SER A 46 -8.08 -7.30 4.24
CA SER A 46 -7.17 -8.45 4.42
C SER A 46 -6.64 -8.53 5.86
N LEU A 47 -6.25 -7.40 6.47
CA LEU A 47 -5.81 -7.37 7.87
C LEU A 47 -6.94 -7.72 8.85
N THR A 48 -8.16 -7.23 8.60
CA THR A 48 -9.34 -7.57 9.41
C THR A 48 -9.67 -9.04 9.31
N TRP A 49 -9.58 -9.63 8.12
CA TRP A 49 -9.76 -11.06 7.92
C TRP A 49 -8.72 -11.87 8.72
N TYR A 50 -7.44 -11.48 8.65
CA TYR A 50 -6.39 -12.10 9.46
C TYR A 50 -6.73 -12.03 10.96
N ARG A 51 -7.06 -10.84 11.48
CA ARG A 51 -7.38 -10.63 12.90
C ARG A 51 -8.58 -11.46 13.35
N ASN A 52 -9.61 -11.56 12.52
CA ASN A 52 -10.78 -12.38 12.81
C ASN A 52 -10.42 -13.87 12.86
N ALA A 53 -9.55 -14.35 11.98
CA ALA A 53 -9.07 -15.72 11.99
C ALA A 53 -8.16 -15.99 13.22
N ALA A 54 -7.28 -15.06 13.57
CA ALA A 54 -6.45 -15.14 14.78
C ALA A 54 -7.30 -15.17 16.07
N ASN A 55 -8.33 -14.33 16.15
CA ASN A 55 -9.28 -14.33 17.26
C ASN A 55 -10.01 -15.68 17.41
N ARG A 56 -10.41 -16.30 16.29
CA ARG A 56 -11.01 -17.65 16.30
C ARG A 56 -10.03 -18.70 16.80
N LEU A 57 -8.77 -18.64 16.38
CA LEU A 57 -7.72 -19.54 16.84
C LEU A 57 -7.50 -19.42 18.36
N ASN A 58 -7.59 -18.19 18.88
CA ASN A 58 -7.44 -17.89 20.31
C ASN A 58 -8.73 -18.09 21.13
N GLY A 59 -9.80 -18.62 20.52
CA GLY A 59 -11.08 -18.86 21.22
C GLY A 59 -11.85 -17.58 21.61
N VAL A 60 -11.49 -16.42 21.04
CA VAL A 60 -12.16 -15.14 21.34
C VAL A 60 -13.56 -15.13 20.69
N PRO A 61 -14.63 -14.89 21.46
CA PRO A 61 -15.99 -14.85 20.92
C PRO A 61 -16.15 -13.74 19.87
N SER A 62 -16.60 -14.09 18.68
CA SER A 62 -16.97 -13.10 17.67
C SER A 62 -18.34 -12.49 17.99
N ARG A 63 -18.37 -11.16 18.18
CA ARG A 63 -19.61 -10.39 18.47
C ARG A 63 -20.63 -10.41 17.33
N THR A 64 -20.25 -10.84 16.13
CA THR A 64 -21.07 -10.73 14.91
C THR A 64 -21.27 -12.07 14.21
N GLN A 65 -21.49 -13.16 14.94
CA GLN A 65 -21.90 -14.43 14.33
C GLN A 65 -23.35 -14.33 13.80
N ARG A 66 -23.54 -13.66 12.66
CA ARG A 66 -24.70 -13.88 11.80
C ARG A 66 -24.20 -14.41 10.46
N GLY A 67 -24.70 -15.57 10.06
CA GLY A 67 -24.37 -16.20 8.77
C GLY A 67 -23.66 -17.54 8.90
N ARG A 68 -23.25 -18.07 7.74
CA ARG A 68 -22.63 -19.39 7.62
C ARG A 68 -21.27 -19.44 8.34
N PRO A 69 -20.99 -20.48 9.15
CA PRO A 69 -19.67 -20.67 9.73
C PRO A 69 -18.59 -20.68 8.65
N PRO A 70 -17.44 -20.01 8.86
CA PRO A 70 -16.33 -20.09 7.92
C PRO A 70 -15.84 -21.54 7.80
N THR A 71 -15.65 -22.01 6.57
CA THR A 71 -15.24 -23.39 6.27
C THR A 71 -13.74 -23.62 6.45
N LEU A 72 -12.93 -22.57 6.32
CA LEU A 72 -11.48 -22.67 6.46
C LEU A 72 -11.06 -22.72 7.93
N ASP A 73 -10.07 -23.59 8.19
CA ASP A 73 -9.31 -23.62 9.44
C ASP A 73 -8.74 -22.23 9.76
N PRO A 74 -8.76 -21.78 11.02
CA PRO A 74 -8.25 -20.46 11.39
C PRO A 74 -6.81 -20.18 10.93
N ARG A 75 -5.89 -21.15 11.02
CA ARG A 75 -4.49 -20.95 10.60
C ARG A 75 -4.39 -20.80 9.08
N ALA A 76 -5.10 -21.64 8.34
CA ALA A 76 -5.18 -21.54 6.88
C ALA A 76 -5.81 -20.20 6.44
N ALA A 77 -6.84 -19.74 7.13
CA ALA A 77 -7.47 -18.44 6.86
C ALA A 77 -6.53 -17.26 7.17
N MET A 78 -5.73 -17.34 8.24
CA MET A 78 -4.69 -16.35 8.54
C MET A 78 -3.65 -16.32 7.41
N GLU A 79 -3.13 -17.47 7.01
CA GLU A 79 -2.15 -17.59 5.94
C GLU A 79 -2.68 -17.00 4.63
N GLN A 80 -3.88 -17.39 4.21
CA GLN A 80 -4.50 -16.87 3.00
C GLN A 80 -4.69 -15.34 3.07
N ALA A 81 -5.13 -14.81 4.21
CA ALA A 81 -5.28 -13.37 4.41
C ALA A 81 -3.93 -12.65 4.23
N THR A 82 -2.84 -13.16 4.82
CA THR A 82 -1.51 -12.59 4.60
C THR A 82 -1.10 -12.68 3.14
N GLN A 83 -1.33 -13.80 2.44
CA GLN A 83 -0.98 -13.97 1.03
C GLN A 83 -1.68 -12.98 0.10
N THR A 84 -2.87 -12.47 0.44
CA THR A 84 -3.52 -11.43 -0.38
C THR A 84 -2.86 -10.06 -0.30
N SER A 85 -2.09 -9.76 0.76
CA SER A 85 -1.54 -8.43 0.96
C SER A 85 -0.27 -8.42 1.81
N ALA A 86 0.82 -7.91 1.22
CA ALA A 86 2.07 -7.64 1.94
C ALA A 86 1.89 -6.66 3.11
N VAL A 87 1.01 -5.65 2.95
CA VAL A 87 0.64 -4.72 4.03
C VAL A 87 -0.04 -5.46 5.19
N ALA A 88 -0.99 -6.36 4.90
CA ALA A 88 -1.65 -7.15 5.94
C ALA A 88 -0.68 -8.10 6.65
N GLN A 89 0.20 -8.76 5.88
CA GLN A 89 1.27 -9.60 6.44
C GLN A 89 2.14 -8.81 7.42
N HIS A 90 2.65 -7.66 7.01
CA HIS A 90 3.49 -6.82 7.87
C HIS A 90 2.73 -6.28 9.09
N ALA A 91 1.50 -5.79 8.90
CA ALA A 91 0.71 -5.18 9.97
C ALA A 91 0.22 -6.20 11.02
N ALA A 92 0.10 -7.46 10.63
CA ALA A 92 -0.19 -8.56 11.56
C ALA A 92 0.95 -8.81 12.57
N GLU A 93 2.20 -8.57 12.17
CA GLU A 93 3.38 -8.79 13.01
C GLU A 93 3.80 -7.52 13.77
N CYS A 94 3.63 -6.34 13.16
CA CYS A 94 4.15 -5.09 13.70
C CYS A 94 3.19 -4.38 14.67
N GLU A 95 1.88 -4.50 14.46
CA GLU A 95 0.80 -3.83 15.23
C GLU A 95 0.91 -2.30 15.39
N ARG A 96 1.81 -1.64 14.65
CA ARG A 96 1.97 -0.18 14.66
C ARG A 96 1.01 0.53 13.68
N PRO A 97 0.73 1.83 13.90
CA PRO A 97 -0.12 2.60 12.99
C PRO A 97 0.43 2.63 11.56
N LEU A 98 -0.50 2.57 10.59
CA LEU A 98 -0.24 2.71 9.16
C LEU A 98 -0.75 4.06 8.66
N GLN A 99 -0.03 4.66 7.71
CA GLN A 99 -0.44 5.87 7.02
C GLN A 99 -0.38 5.66 5.51
N ALA A 100 -1.45 6.03 4.81
CA ALA A 100 -1.50 6.00 3.36
C ALA A 100 -1.23 7.39 2.78
N LYS A 101 -0.36 7.49 1.77
CA LYS A 101 0.00 8.75 1.11
C LYS A 101 0.03 8.59 -0.40
N VAL A 102 -0.55 9.54 -1.14
CA VAL A 102 -0.37 9.63 -2.60
C VAL A 102 1.03 10.17 -2.88
N LEU A 103 1.80 9.44 -3.68
CA LEU A 103 3.15 9.86 -4.10
C LEU A 103 3.10 10.70 -5.36
N CYS A 104 2.36 10.23 -6.37
CA CYS A 104 2.13 10.97 -7.60
C CYS A 104 0.83 10.56 -8.27
N LYS A 105 0.14 11.51 -8.89
CA LYS A 105 -1.03 11.24 -9.73
C LYS A 105 -0.58 10.88 -11.14
N GLU A 106 -1.19 9.86 -11.72
CA GLU A 106 -0.88 9.41 -13.08
C GLU A 106 -2.06 8.61 -13.66
N ARG A 107 -2.56 9.07 -14.80
CA ARG A 107 -3.76 8.50 -15.44
C ARG A 107 -3.43 7.29 -16.30
N HIS A 108 -2.24 7.26 -16.89
CA HIS A 108 -1.84 6.18 -17.80
C HIS A 108 -1.33 4.98 -17.00
N PHE A 109 -2.01 3.84 -17.19
CA PHE A 109 -1.68 2.59 -16.50
C PHE A 109 -0.20 2.19 -16.65
N MET A 110 0.33 2.21 -17.88
CA MET A 110 1.72 1.81 -18.10
C MET A 110 2.72 2.76 -17.41
N ILE A 111 2.44 4.07 -17.41
CA ILE A 111 3.28 5.04 -16.70
C ILE A 111 3.20 4.83 -15.19
N ARG A 112 2.03 4.46 -14.65
CA ARG A 112 1.90 4.06 -13.24
C ARG A 112 2.77 2.86 -12.90
N LYS A 113 2.78 1.81 -13.73
CA LYS A 113 3.64 0.63 -13.52
C LYS A 113 5.12 1.00 -13.51
N ILE A 114 5.56 1.87 -14.43
CA ILE A 114 6.94 2.37 -14.47
C ILE A 114 7.26 3.17 -13.20
N LYS A 115 6.40 4.13 -12.83
CA LYS A 115 6.60 4.95 -11.62
C LYS A 115 6.62 4.09 -10.35
N GLU A 116 5.70 3.15 -10.20
CA GLU A 116 5.66 2.17 -9.11
C GLU A 116 6.99 1.40 -9.01
N ALA A 117 7.47 0.84 -10.12
CA ALA A 117 8.75 0.13 -10.14
C ALA A 117 9.94 1.02 -9.77
N LEU A 118 9.95 2.29 -10.21
CA LEU A 118 10.99 3.24 -9.83
C LEU A 118 10.95 3.56 -8.33
N TYR A 119 9.76 3.76 -7.74
CA TYR A 119 9.64 3.93 -6.29
C TYR A 119 10.09 2.69 -5.55
N ILE A 120 9.68 1.48 -5.96
CA ILE A 120 10.10 0.22 -5.33
C ILE A 120 11.63 0.08 -5.40
N LYS A 121 12.25 0.33 -6.56
CA LYS A 121 13.69 0.17 -6.76
C LYS A 121 14.54 1.10 -5.88
N HIS A 122 14.06 2.30 -5.57
CA HIS A 122 14.86 3.36 -4.93
C HIS A 122 14.51 3.61 -3.45
N ASN A 123 13.61 2.83 -2.86
CA ASN A 123 13.21 2.98 -1.46
C ASN A 123 13.19 1.61 -0.77
N PRO A 124 13.51 1.53 0.54
CA PRO A 124 13.23 0.34 1.32
C PRO A 124 11.75 -0.03 1.23
N HIS A 125 11.43 -1.30 1.01
CA HIS A 125 10.05 -1.72 0.81
C HIS A 125 9.73 -3.09 1.36
N ILE A 126 8.45 -3.31 1.68
CA ILE A 126 7.88 -4.62 2.03
C ILE A 126 7.16 -5.29 0.85
N ASN A 127 7.20 -4.69 -0.34
CA ASN A 127 6.68 -5.32 -1.55
C ASN A 127 7.33 -6.70 -1.78
N ARG A 128 6.53 -7.66 -2.23
CA ARG A 128 7.00 -9.02 -2.55
C ARG A 128 7.69 -9.09 -3.92
N ASP A 129 7.22 -8.28 -4.85
CA ASP A 129 7.79 -8.13 -6.18
C ASP A 129 8.60 -6.83 -6.31
N ARG A 130 9.40 -6.74 -7.38
CA ARG A 130 10.22 -5.57 -7.71
C ARG A 130 9.54 -4.60 -8.70
N GLY A 131 8.23 -4.75 -8.92
CA GLY A 131 7.51 -4.01 -9.96
C GLY A 131 7.83 -4.49 -11.38
N THR A 132 7.45 -3.67 -12.36
CA THR A 132 7.76 -3.92 -13.78
C THR A 132 9.24 -3.66 -14.08
N ALA A 133 9.80 -4.33 -15.09
CA ALA A 133 11.17 -4.09 -15.51
C ALA A 133 11.32 -2.67 -16.08
N VAL A 134 12.33 -1.94 -15.59
CA VAL A 134 12.65 -0.58 -16.03
C VAL A 134 14.14 -0.49 -16.36
N SER A 135 14.47 0.16 -17.48
CA SER A 135 15.86 0.35 -17.91
C SER A 135 16.68 1.13 -16.88
N ASP A 136 17.95 0.78 -16.74
CA ASP A 136 18.87 1.46 -15.82
C ASP A 136 19.14 2.92 -16.20
N SER A 137 18.85 3.33 -17.43
CA SER A 137 18.91 4.75 -17.83
C SER A 137 18.04 5.65 -16.95
N TRP A 138 16.95 5.13 -16.38
CA TRP A 138 16.09 5.86 -15.44
C TRP A 138 16.74 6.09 -14.08
N THR A 139 17.68 5.23 -13.67
CA THR A 139 18.38 5.34 -12.38
C THR A 139 19.16 6.65 -12.28
N ASN A 140 19.80 7.07 -13.38
CA ASN A 140 20.55 8.33 -13.43
C ASN A 140 19.62 9.54 -13.29
N ILE A 141 18.45 9.51 -13.94
CA ILE A 141 17.44 10.58 -13.84
C ILE A 141 16.90 10.68 -12.42
N VAL A 142 16.56 9.55 -11.79
CA VAL A 142 16.09 9.49 -10.40
C VAL A 142 17.14 10.05 -9.44
N ARG A 143 18.42 9.69 -9.62
CA ARG A 143 19.52 10.21 -8.80
C ARG A 143 19.71 11.71 -8.97
N ALA A 144 19.66 12.22 -10.20
CA ALA A 144 19.89 13.63 -10.49
C ALA A 144 18.73 14.53 -10.02
N THR A 145 17.50 14.05 -10.12
CA THR A 145 16.29 14.84 -9.82
C THR A 145 15.74 14.59 -8.42
N ASN A 146 16.27 13.58 -7.70
CA ASN A 146 15.67 13.03 -6.48
C ASN A 146 14.19 12.61 -6.63
N CYS A 147 13.69 12.47 -7.87
CA CYS A 147 12.34 12.01 -8.09
C CYS A 147 12.21 10.54 -7.65
N CYS A 148 11.00 10.12 -7.28
CA CYS A 148 10.74 8.74 -6.83
C CYS A 148 11.42 8.33 -5.50
N ARG A 149 11.76 9.28 -4.62
CA ARG A 149 12.20 9.01 -3.24
C ARG A 149 11.10 9.36 -2.23
N LEU A 150 10.90 8.51 -1.22
CA LEU A 150 9.92 8.71 -0.14
C LEU A 150 10.45 9.62 0.96
N TYR A 151 11.77 9.63 1.13
CA TYR A 151 12.50 10.44 2.08
C TYR A 151 13.39 11.39 1.30
N GLU A 152 13.27 12.68 1.53
CA GLU A 152 14.29 13.63 1.10
C GLU A 152 15.58 13.25 1.84
N LEU A 153 16.69 13.06 1.12
CA LEU A 153 17.97 13.02 1.82
C LEU A 153 18.12 14.36 2.53
N PRO A 154 18.56 14.40 3.79
CA PRO A 154 19.05 15.66 4.35
C PRO A 154 20.07 16.23 3.36
N ALA A 155 19.95 17.52 3.08
CA ALA A 155 20.94 18.20 2.26
C ALA A 155 22.33 17.88 2.81
N PRO A 156 23.34 17.58 1.97
CA PRO A 156 24.68 17.33 2.46
C PRO A 156 25.22 18.61 3.12
N GLY A 157 25.33 18.60 4.45
CA GLY A 157 26.05 19.58 5.27
C GLY A 157 25.19 20.69 5.87
N GLU A 158 24.87 20.55 7.16
CA GLU A 158 24.96 21.65 8.14
C GLU A 158 26.23 21.44 8.97
#